data_AF-A0A832PNS8-F1
#
_entry.id   AF-A0A832PNS8-F1
#
_cell.length_a   1.000
_cell.length_b   1.000
_cell.length_c   1.000
_cell.angle_alpha   90.00
_cell.angle_beta   90.00
_cell.angle_gamma   90.00
#
_symmetry.space_group_name_H-M   'P 1'
#
loop_
_entity.id
_entity.type
_entity.pdbx_description
1 polymer ?
#
loop_
_entity_poly.entity_id
_entity_poly.type
_entity_poly.pdbx_seq_one_letter_code
_entity_poly.pdbx_strand_id
1 'polypeptide(L)'
;AEIDRLEDILSLYRPDSALARLNRDGQLDAPPFELLECLSLAGAVHGASGGRFDPTVQPLWALWAEAAAAGHQPAPAEIAARRALVGWEGVTLDSGRISLRPGAGLTLNGIGQGYVADRVGALLTAEGLSEILIDTGEFRALGGQPGGGPWQITLAAGGQLGLSGRALASSSPLGTTFDQAGHDGHILEPATGRPSAAAWREIAISAPSAALADALSTAACMIPDREEIAAMVAQFPGARVEAAV
;
A
#
# COMPACT_ATOMS: atom_id res chain seq x y z
N ALA A 1 16.37 14.61 -1.73
CA ALA A 1 17.31 13.86 -2.60
C ALA A 1 16.83 12.42 -2.81
N GLU A 2 16.92 11.51 -1.81
CA GLU A 2 16.46 10.12 -2.03
C GLU A 2 14.94 10.04 -2.23
N ILE A 3 14.16 10.72 -1.38
CA ILE A 3 12.69 10.74 -1.53
C ILE A 3 12.30 11.26 -2.91
N ASP A 4 12.94 12.35 -3.37
CA ASP A 4 12.69 12.89 -4.71
C ASP A 4 13.01 11.88 -5.82
N ARG A 5 14.11 11.12 -5.69
CA ARG A 5 14.49 10.07 -6.64
C ARG A 5 13.48 8.92 -6.63
N LEU A 6 12.99 8.52 -5.47
CA LEU A 6 11.95 7.50 -5.35
C LEU A 6 10.61 7.98 -5.91
N GLU A 7 10.29 9.27 -5.77
CA GLU A 7 9.12 9.85 -6.44
C GLU A 7 9.23 9.80 -7.97
N ASP A 8 10.43 9.98 -8.54
CA ASP A 8 10.68 9.78 -9.98
C ASP A 8 10.54 8.30 -10.43
N ILE A 9 10.34 7.37 -9.51
CA ILE A 9 10.12 5.96 -9.81
C ILE A 9 8.68 5.57 -9.52
N LEU A 10 8.17 5.89 -8.33
CA LEU A 10 6.98 5.28 -7.75
C LEU A 10 5.72 6.17 -7.85
N SER A 11 5.85 7.45 -8.23
CA SER A 11 4.73 8.40 -8.20
C SER A 11 3.74 8.18 -9.34
N LEU A 12 2.44 8.23 -9.05
CA LEU A 12 1.39 8.32 -10.08
C LEU A 12 1.23 9.74 -10.65
N TYR A 13 1.77 10.75 -9.96
CA TYR A 13 1.51 12.16 -10.22
C TYR A 13 2.63 12.85 -10.97
N ARG A 14 3.85 12.30 -10.95
CA ARG A 14 4.96 12.76 -11.80
C ARG A 14 4.85 12.09 -13.18
N PRO A 15 4.55 12.83 -14.27
CA PRO A 15 4.26 12.23 -15.58
C PRO A 15 5.39 11.37 -16.17
N ASP A 16 6.63 11.69 -15.79
CA ASP A 16 7.83 11.01 -16.26
C ASP A 16 8.33 9.93 -15.30
N SER A 17 7.61 9.66 -14.20
CA SER A 17 7.99 8.59 -13.28
C SER A 17 7.95 7.23 -13.96
N ALA A 18 8.73 6.27 -13.46
CA ALA A 18 8.71 4.91 -13.99
C ALA A 18 7.30 4.29 -13.95
N LEU A 19 6.58 4.43 -12.84
CA LEU A 19 5.20 3.94 -12.70
C LEU A 19 4.22 4.63 -13.67
N ALA A 20 4.29 5.96 -13.81
CA ALA A 20 3.41 6.70 -14.71
C ALA A 20 3.66 6.33 -16.18
N ARG A 21 4.94 6.18 -16.57
CA ARG A 21 5.33 5.69 -17.90
C ARG A 21 4.82 4.27 -18.15
N LEU A 22 4.99 3.37 -17.18
CA LEU A 22 4.48 2.00 -17.27
C LEU A 22 2.96 1.98 -17.48
N ASN A 23 2.20 2.76 -16.71
CA ASN A 23 0.74 2.84 -16.84
C ASN A 23 0.28 3.44 -18.16
N ARG A 24 0.99 4.44 -18.68
CA ARG A 24 0.67 5.10 -19.95
C ARG A 24 0.99 4.21 -21.15
N ASP A 25 2.17 3.60 -21.15
CA ASP A 25 2.72 2.89 -22.30
C ASP A 25 2.37 1.39 -22.28
N GLY A 26 1.85 0.89 -21.15
CA GLY A 26 1.49 -0.52 -20.92
C GLY A 26 2.70 -1.45 -20.79
N GLN A 27 3.92 -0.93 -20.89
CA GLN A 27 5.17 -1.66 -20.72
C GLN A 27 6.29 -0.72 -20.30
N LEU A 28 7.28 -1.25 -19.60
CA LEU A 28 8.49 -0.55 -19.21
C LEU A 28 9.69 -1.48 -19.35
N ASP A 29 10.57 -1.17 -20.30
CA ASP A 29 11.87 -1.84 -20.47
C ASP A 29 12.88 -1.34 -19.45
N ALA A 30 13.78 -2.23 -19.01
CA ALA A 30 14.80 -1.97 -18.01
C ALA A 30 14.25 -1.21 -16.78
N PRO A 31 13.22 -1.77 -16.11
CA PRO A 31 12.59 -1.12 -14.98
C PRO A 31 13.60 -0.86 -13.85
N PRO A 32 13.48 0.27 -13.11
CA PRO A 32 14.29 0.49 -11.92
C PRO A 32 14.12 -0.67 -10.92
N PHE A 33 15.22 -1.04 -10.26
CA PHE A 33 15.23 -2.14 -9.29
C PHE A 33 14.17 -1.92 -8.18
N GLU A 34 14.02 -0.68 -7.71
CA GLU A 34 13.09 -0.34 -6.65
C GLU A 34 11.62 -0.56 -7.04
N LEU A 35 11.28 -0.32 -8.31
CA LEU A 35 9.93 -0.60 -8.82
C LEU A 35 9.68 -2.12 -8.86
N LEU A 36 10.66 -2.91 -9.32
CA LEU A 36 10.58 -4.37 -9.32
C LEU A 36 10.47 -4.95 -7.91
N GLU A 37 11.28 -4.45 -6.97
CA GLU A 37 11.28 -4.88 -5.57
C GLU A 37 9.93 -4.58 -4.92
N CYS A 38 9.42 -3.36 -5.09
CA CYS A 38 8.12 -2.95 -4.57
C CYS A 38 6.97 -3.78 -5.16
N LEU A 39 6.94 -3.99 -6.48
CA LEU A 39 5.91 -4.80 -7.13
C LEU A 39 6.00 -6.28 -6.79
N SER A 40 7.20 -6.82 -6.54
CA SER A 40 7.37 -8.19 -6.08
C SER A 40 6.77 -8.40 -4.69
N LEU A 41 7.01 -7.46 -3.77
CA LEU A 41 6.40 -7.48 -2.44
C LEU A 41 4.87 -7.33 -2.54
N ALA A 42 4.40 -6.40 -3.38
CA ALA A 42 2.98 -6.21 -3.64
C ALA A 42 2.31 -7.49 -4.17
N GLY A 43 2.97 -8.20 -5.09
CA GLY A 43 2.50 -9.49 -5.61
C GLY A 43 2.44 -10.60 -4.55
N ALA A 44 3.38 -10.62 -3.60
CA ALA A 44 3.33 -11.57 -2.49
C ALA A 44 2.13 -11.31 -1.57
N VAL A 45 1.85 -10.05 -1.24
CA VAL A 45 0.68 -9.66 -0.42
C VAL A 45 -0.64 -9.86 -1.19
N HIS A 46 -0.64 -9.63 -2.51
CA HIS A 46 -1.77 -9.98 -3.38
C HIS A 46 -2.12 -11.47 -3.27
N GLY A 47 -1.14 -12.36 -3.41
CA GLY A 47 -1.34 -13.80 -3.28
C GLY A 47 -1.83 -14.19 -1.87
N ALA A 48 -1.21 -13.67 -0.82
CA ALA A 48 -1.56 -14.00 0.57
C ALA A 48 -2.96 -13.51 0.99
N SER A 49 -3.42 -12.39 0.42
CA SER A 49 -4.73 -11.79 0.71
C SER A 49 -5.87 -12.35 -0.15
N GLY A 50 -5.58 -13.32 -1.03
CA GLY A 50 -6.56 -13.86 -1.98
C GLY A 50 -6.98 -12.83 -3.04
N GLY A 51 -6.09 -11.89 -3.36
CA GLY A 51 -6.31 -10.85 -4.36
C GLY A 51 -7.03 -9.60 -3.86
N ARG A 52 -7.29 -9.47 -2.56
CA ARG A 52 -7.90 -8.25 -1.99
C ARG A 52 -6.95 -7.07 -2.05
N PHE A 53 -5.68 -7.26 -1.71
CA PHE A 53 -4.65 -6.29 -2.04
C PHE A 53 -4.26 -6.47 -3.51
N ASP A 54 -4.76 -5.61 -4.38
CA ASP A 54 -4.46 -5.67 -5.81
C ASP A 54 -3.95 -4.32 -6.30
N PRO A 55 -2.65 -4.19 -6.61
CA PRO A 55 -2.09 -2.97 -7.17
C PRO A 55 -2.70 -2.59 -8.53
N THR A 56 -3.37 -3.51 -9.24
CA THR A 56 -4.00 -3.21 -10.53
C THR A 56 -5.34 -2.46 -10.42
N VAL A 57 -5.79 -2.11 -9.21
CA VAL A 57 -7.04 -1.35 -8.99
C VAL A 57 -7.02 0.08 -9.53
N GLN A 58 -5.89 0.56 -10.05
CA GLN A 58 -5.74 1.95 -10.49
C GLN A 58 -6.83 2.44 -11.49
N PRO A 59 -7.28 1.66 -12.49
CA PRO A 59 -8.36 2.09 -13.38
C PRO A 59 -9.70 2.29 -12.66
N LEU A 60 -9.98 1.51 -11.61
CA LEU A 60 -11.15 1.70 -10.77
C LEU A 60 -10.97 2.92 -9.87
N TRP A 61 -9.80 3.06 -9.24
CA TRP A 61 -9.50 4.18 -8.36
C TRP A 61 -9.64 5.52 -9.11
N ALA A 62 -9.09 5.61 -10.33
CA ALA A 62 -9.22 6.78 -11.19
C ALA A 62 -10.68 7.09 -11.52
N LEU A 63 -11.50 6.08 -11.86
CA LEU A 63 -12.94 6.28 -12.11
C LEU A 63 -13.66 6.87 -10.90
N TRP A 64 -13.41 6.33 -9.69
CA TRP A 64 -14.02 6.84 -8.47
C TRP A 64 -13.56 8.26 -8.15
N ALA A 65 -12.27 8.57 -8.32
CA ALA A 65 -11.72 9.91 -8.12
C ALA A 65 -12.29 10.93 -9.13
N GLU A 66 -12.41 10.56 -10.40
CA GLU A 66 -13.00 11.39 -11.46
C GLU A 66 -14.48 11.69 -11.17
N ALA A 67 -15.26 10.67 -10.80
CA ALA A 67 -16.67 10.83 -10.46
C ALA A 67 -16.86 11.72 -9.21
N ALA A 68 -16.05 11.49 -8.18
CA ALA A 68 -16.02 12.30 -6.96
C ALA A 68 -15.73 13.77 -7.27
N ALA A 69 -14.71 14.05 -8.10
CA ALA A 69 -14.36 15.40 -8.52
C ALA A 69 -15.50 16.08 -9.32
N ALA A 70 -16.29 15.29 -10.06
CA ALA A 70 -17.48 15.75 -10.77
C ALA A 70 -18.76 15.79 -9.89
N GLY A 71 -18.66 15.43 -8.61
CA GLY A 71 -19.78 15.49 -7.66
C GLY A 71 -20.84 14.41 -7.85
N HIS A 72 -20.48 13.26 -8.43
CA HIS A 72 -21.38 12.13 -8.62
C HIS A 72 -20.72 10.80 -8.29
N GLN A 73 -21.51 9.71 -8.28
CA GLN A 73 -20.98 8.35 -8.17
C GLN A 73 -20.83 7.72 -9.56
N PRO A 74 -19.90 6.78 -9.76
CA PRO A 74 -19.80 6.02 -10.99
C PRO A 74 -21.05 5.15 -11.21
N ALA A 75 -21.54 5.07 -12.44
CA ALA A 75 -22.62 4.18 -12.81
C ALA A 75 -22.16 2.71 -12.75
N PRO A 76 -23.06 1.75 -12.46
CA PRO A 76 -22.70 0.32 -12.41
C PRO A 76 -22.02 -0.21 -13.69
N ALA A 77 -22.39 0.33 -14.86
CA ALA A 77 -21.78 -0.04 -16.13
C ALA A 77 -20.34 0.44 -16.26
N GLU A 78 -20.02 1.64 -15.75
CA GLU A 78 -18.66 2.19 -15.74
C GLU A 78 -17.75 1.39 -14.80
N ILE A 79 -18.26 1.05 -13.61
CA ILE A 79 -17.57 0.18 -12.66
C ILE A 79 -17.28 -1.17 -13.30
N ALA A 80 -18.27 -1.80 -13.94
CA ALA A 80 -18.08 -3.09 -14.60
C ALA A 80 -17.03 -3.02 -15.72
N ALA A 81 -17.04 -1.95 -16.51
CA ALA A 81 -16.06 -1.74 -17.58
C ALA A 81 -14.63 -1.58 -17.05
N ARG A 82 -14.43 -0.79 -15.98
CA ARG A 82 -13.11 -0.61 -15.36
C ARG A 82 -12.64 -1.81 -14.57
N ARG A 83 -13.53 -2.53 -13.90
CA ARG A 83 -13.21 -3.77 -13.17
C ARG A 83 -12.65 -4.84 -14.11
N ALA A 84 -13.09 -4.89 -15.37
CA ALA A 84 -12.56 -5.84 -16.35
C ALA A 84 -11.08 -5.62 -16.71
N LEU A 85 -10.50 -4.47 -16.31
CA LEU A 85 -9.09 -4.12 -16.51
C LEU A 85 -8.23 -4.46 -15.29
N VAL A 86 -8.86 -4.85 -14.16
CA VAL A 86 -8.21 -5.19 -12.90
C VAL A 86 -7.98 -6.70 -12.85
N GLY A 87 -6.83 -7.10 -12.33
CA GLY A 87 -6.39 -8.48 -12.19
C GLY A 87 -4.88 -8.60 -12.32
N TRP A 88 -4.23 -9.08 -11.26
CA TRP A 88 -2.78 -9.29 -11.21
C TRP A 88 -2.25 -10.25 -12.27
N GLU A 89 -3.09 -11.17 -12.79
CA GLU A 89 -2.75 -12.05 -13.91
C GLU A 89 -2.46 -11.30 -15.21
N GLY A 90 -2.88 -10.04 -15.31
CA GLY A 90 -2.56 -9.13 -16.40
C GLY A 90 -1.19 -8.47 -16.30
N VAL A 91 -0.42 -8.74 -15.25
CA VAL A 91 0.90 -8.13 -15.00
C VAL A 91 1.99 -9.17 -15.21
N THR A 92 2.98 -8.84 -16.03
CA THR A 92 4.23 -9.62 -16.15
C THR A 92 5.37 -8.82 -15.56
N LEU A 93 6.08 -9.42 -14.60
CA LEU A 93 7.25 -8.82 -13.95
C LEU A 93 8.50 -9.63 -14.30
N ASP A 94 9.41 -9.03 -15.06
CA ASP A 94 10.75 -9.57 -15.33
C ASP A 94 11.81 -8.50 -15.10
N SER A 95 13.04 -8.94 -14.80
CA SER A 95 14.18 -8.05 -14.60
C SER A 95 14.47 -7.11 -15.77
N GLY A 96 14.17 -7.54 -17.01
CA GLY A 96 14.36 -6.75 -18.22
C GLY A 96 13.13 -5.96 -18.65
N ARG A 97 11.92 -6.33 -18.20
CA ARG A 97 10.67 -5.71 -18.65
C ARG A 97 9.52 -5.94 -17.68
N ILE A 98 8.72 -4.89 -17.46
CA ILE A 98 7.36 -5.02 -16.91
C ILE A 98 6.35 -4.78 -18.04
N SER A 99 5.29 -5.58 -18.10
CA SER A 99 4.20 -5.42 -19.06
C SER A 99 2.84 -5.53 -18.38
N LEU A 100 1.89 -4.74 -18.85
CA LEU A 100 0.49 -4.73 -18.43
C LEU A 100 -0.40 -5.17 -19.59
N ARG A 101 -1.51 -5.84 -19.27
CA ARG A 101 -2.61 -6.02 -20.24
C ARG A 101 -3.11 -4.65 -20.73
N PRO A 102 -3.61 -4.54 -21.97
CA PRO A 102 -4.13 -3.27 -22.49
C PRO A 102 -5.20 -2.66 -21.58
N GLY A 103 -5.01 -1.40 -21.21
CA GLY A 103 -5.94 -0.63 -20.37
C GLY A 103 -5.82 -0.87 -18.86
N ALA A 104 -5.02 -1.83 -18.40
CA ALA A 104 -4.70 -1.95 -16.99
C ALA A 104 -3.78 -0.81 -16.54
N GLY A 105 -3.74 -0.59 -15.22
CA GLY A 105 -2.84 0.35 -14.59
C GLY A 105 -2.52 -0.13 -13.18
N LEU A 106 -1.34 0.22 -12.69
CA LEU A 106 -0.86 -0.10 -11.36
C LEU A 106 -0.94 1.12 -10.44
N THR A 107 -1.16 0.89 -9.16
CA THR A 107 -1.01 1.86 -8.07
C THR A 107 -0.14 1.29 -6.98
N LEU A 108 0.63 2.15 -6.32
CA LEU A 108 1.43 1.80 -5.15
C LEU A 108 0.92 2.50 -3.89
N ASN A 109 -0.30 3.04 -3.90
CA ASN A 109 -0.80 3.86 -2.80
C ASN A 109 -0.92 3.11 -1.46
N GLY A 110 -1.04 1.78 -1.46
CA GLY A 110 -1.09 0.95 -0.24
C GLY A 110 0.21 0.23 0.09
N ILE A 111 1.36 0.70 -0.40
CA ILE A 111 2.69 0.09 -0.12
C ILE A 111 3.82 1.11 -0.26
N GLY A 112 3.62 2.17 -1.05
CA GLY A 112 4.64 3.11 -1.47
C GLY A 112 5.19 3.95 -0.33
N GLN A 113 4.35 4.40 0.61
CA GLN A 113 4.81 5.17 1.78
C GLN A 113 5.70 4.29 2.65
N GLY A 114 5.25 3.08 2.98
CA GLY A 114 6.06 2.11 3.70
C GLY A 114 7.37 1.77 2.97
N TYR A 115 7.34 1.62 1.65
CA TYR A 115 8.55 1.36 0.85
C TYR A 115 9.54 2.52 0.90
N VAL A 116 9.09 3.77 0.79
CA VAL A 116 9.94 4.95 0.94
C VAL A 116 10.56 5.01 2.33
N ALA A 117 9.79 4.73 3.39
CA ALA A 117 10.31 4.67 4.76
C ALA A 117 11.42 3.63 4.92
N ASP A 118 11.25 2.45 4.33
CA ASP A 118 12.26 1.39 4.35
C ASP A 118 13.54 1.80 3.60
N ARG A 119 13.42 2.46 2.44
CA ARG A 119 14.58 2.94 1.65
C ARG A 119 15.36 4.03 2.37
N VAL A 120 14.65 5.00 2.97
CA VAL A 120 15.28 6.03 3.82
C VAL A 120 15.99 5.37 5.01
N GLY A 121 15.35 4.37 5.62
CA GLY A 121 15.93 3.60 6.71
C GLY A 121 17.21 2.85 6.35
N ALA A 122 17.23 2.22 5.18
CA ALA A 122 18.41 1.54 4.67
C ALA A 122 19.58 2.50 4.42
N LEU A 123 19.32 3.69 3.87
CA LEU A 123 20.35 4.72 3.69
C LEU A 123 20.92 5.20 5.02
N LEU A 124 20.07 5.53 5.98
CA LEU A 124 20.52 6.01 7.30
C LEU A 124 21.33 4.94 8.04
N THR A 125 20.92 3.67 7.91
CA THR A 125 21.68 2.53 8.46
C THR A 125 23.05 2.42 7.80
N ALA A 126 23.17 2.64 6.49
CA ALA A 126 24.44 2.61 5.77
C ALA A 126 25.39 3.73 6.22
N GLU A 127 24.86 4.87 6.67
CA GLU A 127 25.61 5.95 7.30
C GLU A 127 25.93 5.69 8.79
N GLY A 128 25.61 4.49 9.31
CA GLY A 128 25.90 4.07 10.68
C GLY A 128 24.89 4.55 11.73
N LEU A 129 23.73 5.08 11.31
CA LEU A 129 22.69 5.55 12.21
C LEU A 129 21.69 4.42 12.53
N SER A 130 21.47 4.16 13.81
CA SER A 130 20.62 3.04 14.27
C SER A 130 19.50 3.44 15.23
N GLU A 131 19.62 4.57 15.93
CA GLU A 131 18.63 5.05 16.91
C GLU A 131 17.68 6.07 16.27
N ILE A 132 16.95 5.63 15.23
CA ILE A 132 16.06 6.50 14.43
C ILE A 132 14.66 5.90 14.34
N LEU A 133 13.67 6.79 14.49
CA LEU A 133 12.29 6.57 14.08
C LEU A 133 11.99 7.44 12.85
N ILE A 134 11.59 6.79 11.78
CA ILE A 134 11.14 7.42 10.54
C ILE A 134 9.62 7.42 10.55
N ASP A 135 9.02 8.54 10.15
CA ASP A 135 7.57 8.71 9.99
C ASP A 135 7.30 9.31 8.60
N THR A 136 6.56 8.56 7.78
CA THR A 136 6.11 8.98 6.45
C THR A 136 4.59 8.90 6.30
N GLY A 137 3.87 8.84 7.42
CA GLY A 137 2.52 8.28 7.53
C GLY A 137 2.57 6.87 8.13
N GLU A 138 3.59 6.10 7.75
CA GLU A 138 3.93 4.81 8.38
C GLU A 138 5.24 4.93 9.17
N PHE A 139 5.34 4.20 10.28
CA PHE A 139 6.48 4.25 11.18
C PHE A 139 7.51 3.18 10.85
N ARG A 140 8.79 3.55 10.80
CA ARG A 140 9.92 2.62 10.74
C ARG A 140 10.95 2.93 11.82
N ALA A 141 11.09 2.05 12.80
CA ALA A 141 12.16 2.10 13.78
C ALA A 141 13.36 1.25 13.31
N LEU A 142 14.53 1.88 13.15
CA LEU A 142 15.77 1.15 12.82
C LEU A 142 16.31 0.39 14.04
N GLY A 143 16.13 0.96 15.23
CA GLY A 143 16.56 0.43 16.52
C GLY A 143 15.75 1.06 17.65
N GLY A 144 16.32 1.13 18.85
CA GLY A 144 15.69 1.76 20.01
C GLY A 144 15.85 3.28 20.06
N GLN A 145 15.35 3.90 21.12
CA GLN A 145 15.52 5.32 21.41
C GLN A 145 16.95 5.63 21.87
N PRO A 146 17.47 6.85 21.62
CA PRO A 146 18.68 7.34 22.27
C PRO A 146 18.52 7.35 23.79
N GLY A 147 19.20 6.42 24.47
CA GLY A 147 19.03 6.18 25.92
C GLY A 147 18.46 4.81 26.29
N GLY A 148 18.11 4.00 25.28
CA GLY A 148 17.64 2.63 25.44
C GLY A 148 16.12 2.50 25.49
N GLY A 149 15.65 1.28 25.21
CA GLY A 149 14.23 0.97 25.11
C GLY A 149 13.64 1.24 23.72
N PRO A 150 12.41 0.76 23.46
CA PRO A 150 11.74 0.93 22.18
C PRO A 150 11.06 2.30 22.05
N TRP A 151 10.84 2.73 20.82
CA TRP A 151 10.01 3.90 20.49
C TRP A 151 8.55 3.63 20.83
N GLN A 152 7.98 4.39 21.76
CA GLN A 152 6.57 4.23 22.14
C GLN A 152 5.67 4.95 21.15
N ILE A 153 4.86 4.19 20.41
CA ILE A 153 3.87 4.71 19.46
C ILE A 153 2.47 4.50 20.04
N THR A 154 1.67 5.55 20.07
CA THR A 154 0.26 5.46 20.48
C THR A 154 -0.58 5.07 19.27
N LEU A 155 -1.36 3.99 19.39
CA LEU A 155 -2.28 3.55 18.34
C LEU A 155 -3.56 4.42 18.37
N ALA A 156 -4.19 4.69 17.22
CA ALA A 156 -5.40 5.50 17.21
C ALA A 156 -6.60 4.79 17.88
N ALA A 157 -6.63 3.45 17.82
CA ALA A 157 -7.49 2.58 18.62
C ALA A 157 -7.31 2.70 20.15
N GLY A 158 -6.24 3.36 20.61
CA GLY A 158 -5.80 3.39 22.00
C GLY A 158 -4.77 2.31 22.33
N GLY A 159 -3.98 2.56 23.38
CA GLY A 159 -2.84 1.72 23.76
C GLY A 159 -1.51 2.23 23.18
N GLN A 160 -0.42 1.63 23.63
CA GLN A 160 0.95 1.95 23.18
C GLN A 160 1.66 0.68 22.72
N LEU A 161 2.41 0.82 21.63
CA LEU A 161 3.28 -0.21 21.08
C LEU A 161 4.72 0.28 21.06
N GLY A 162 5.63 -0.52 21.63
CA GLY A 162 7.05 -0.27 21.54
C GLY A 162 7.63 -0.79 20.22
N LEU A 163 8.20 0.08 19.40
CA LEU A 163 8.92 -0.28 18.17
C LEU A 163 10.44 -0.24 18.36
N SER A 164 11.12 -1.30 17.94
CA SER A 164 12.58 -1.35 17.84
C SER A 164 12.99 -2.37 16.78
N GLY A 165 13.66 -1.91 15.72
CA GLY A 165 14.01 -2.75 14.57
C GLY A 165 12.80 -3.30 13.81
N ARG A 166 11.69 -2.57 13.79
CA ARG A 166 10.43 -2.95 13.14
C ARG A 166 9.69 -1.73 12.63
N ALA A 167 8.67 -1.96 11.82
CA ALA A 167 7.74 -0.96 11.34
C ALA A 167 6.33 -1.19 11.90
N LEU A 168 5.51 -0.15 11.83
CA LEU A 168 4.08 -0.16 12.10
C LEU A 168 3.38 0.65 11.02
N ALA A 169 2.32 0.07 10.45
CA ALA A 169 1.43 0.78 9.56
C ALA A 169 -0.02 0.73 10.04
N SER A 170 -0.76 1.80 9.79
CA SER A 170 -2.17 1.94 10.17
C SER A 170 -3.02 2.33 8.96
N SER A 171 -4.03 1.53 8.64
CA SER A 171 -4.97 1.82 7.55
C SER A 171 -6.38 2.03 8.09
N SER A 172 -7.03 3.09 7.60
CA SER A 172 -8.44 3.39 7.90
C SER A 172 -9.24 3.46 6.59
N PRO A 173 -10.23 2.58 6.36
CA PRO A 173 -11.01 2.56 5.12
C PRO A 173 -11.68 3.90 4.81
N LEU A 174 -12.10 4.62 5.86
CA LEU A 174 -12.79 5.91 5.77
C LEU A 174 -11.89 7.10 6.13
N GLY A 175 -10.58 6.91 6.26
CA GLY A 175 -9.63 8.01 6.53
C GLY A 175 -9.54 9.01 5.36
N THR A 176 -9.89 8.58 4.15
CA THR A 176 -10.08 9.42 2.96
C THR A 176 -11.24 8.84 2.16
N THR A 177 -12.15 9.70 1.72
CA THR A 177 -13.42 9.31 1.08
C THR A 177 -13.61 10.03 -0.26
N PHE A 178 -14.29 9.35 -1.18
CA PHE A 178 -14.73 9.87 -2.47
C PHE A 178 -16.00 10.72 -2.36
N ASP A 179 -16.72 10.62 -1.24
CA ASP A 179 -17.94 11.38 -0.98
C ASP A 179 -17.82 12.33 0.22
N GLN A 180 -18.68 13.33 0.26
CA GLN A 180 -18.76 14.28 1.37
C GLN A 180 -19.44 13.70 2.62
N ALA A 181 -20.26 12.66 2.46
CA ALA A 181 -20.96 12.02 3.58
C ALA A 181 -20.04 11.05 4.35
N GLY A 182 -18.89 10.70 3.79
CA GLY A 182 -17.88 9.88 4.43
C GLY A 182 -18.20 8.38 4.41
N HIS A 183 -18.99 7.92 3.43
CA HIS A 183 -19.37 6.52 3.27
C HIS A 183 -18.51 5.77 2.25
N ASP A 184 -18.01 6.47 1.22
CA ASP A 184 -17.29 5.87 0.10
C ASP A 184 -15.78 6.02 0.32
N GLY A 185 -15.18 5.09 1.07
CA GLY A 185 -13.74 5.07 1.33
C GLY A 185 -12.86 4.91 0.08
N HIS A 186 -11.60 5.36 0.16
CA HIS A 186 -10.63 5.27 -0.93
C HIS A 186 -10.07 3.84 -1.16
N ILE A 187 -10.25 2.93 -0.19
CA ILE A 187 -9.87 1.52 -0.32
C ILE A 187 -10.98 0.79 -1.08
N LEU A 188 -10.68 0.36 -2.30
CA LEU A 188 -11.62 -0.32 -3.18
C LEU A 188 -11.45 -1.84 -3.11
N GLU A 189 -12.57 -2.56 -3.02
CA GLU A 189 -12.61 -4.01 -3.13
C GLU A 189 -12.51 -4.43 -4.62
N PRO A 190 -11.41 -5.08 -5.06
CA PRO A 190 -11.19 -5.39 -6.47
C PRO A 190 -12.32 -6.24 -7.09
N ALA A 191 -12.85 -7.18 -6.32
CA ALA A 191 -13.88 -8.11 -6.80
C ALA A 191 -15.20 -7.42 -7.15
N THR A 192 -15.55 -6.35 -6.45
CA THR A 192 -16.81 -5.62 -6.68
C THR A 192 -16.59 -4.36 -7.52
N GLY A 193 -15.40 -3.76 -7.41
CA GLY A 193 -15.04 -2.47 -7.96
C GLY A 193 -15.60 -1.28 -7.20
N ARG A 194 -15.99 -1.48 -5.93
CA ARG A 194 -16.62 -0.47 -5.06
C ARG A 194 -15.77 -0.25 -3.80
N PRO A 195 -15.95 0.87 -3.09
CA PRO A 195 -15.41 1.06 -1.75
C PRO A 195 -15.67 -0.16 -0.86
N SER A 196 -14.65 -0.54 -0.09
CA SER A 196 -14.76 -1.59 0.93
C SER A 196 -15.89 -1.23 1.91
N ALA A 197 -16.60 -2.25 2.41
CA ALA A 197 -17.70 -2.08 3.35
C ALA A 197 -17.28 -1.54 4.75
N ALA A 198 -16.00 -1.19 4.93
CA ALA A 198 -15.43 -0.60 6.14
C ALA A 198 -15.81 -1.38 7.41
N ALA A 199 -15.56 -2.70 7.43
CA ALA A 199 -15.78 -3.55 8.60
C ALA A 199 -14.96 -3.13 9.83
N TRP A 200 -13.90 -2.35 9.59
CA TRP A 200 -12.98 -1.83 10.59
C TRP A 200 -12.90 -0.31 10.44
N ARG A 201 -12.86 0.40 11.56
CA ARG A 201 -12.47 1.80 11.61
C ARG A 201 -10.97 1.95 11.39
N GLU A 202 -10.16 1.04 11.94
CA GLU A 202 -8.71 1.04 11.81
C GLU A 202 -8.15 -0.38 11.89
N ILE A 203 -7.18 -0.68 11.03
CA ILE A 203 -6.27 -1.82 11.17
C ILE A 203 -4.86 -1.28 11.42
N ALA A 204 -4.16 -1.82 12.42
CA ALA A 204 -2.74 -1.56 12.65
C ALA A 204 -1.94 -2.86 12.57
N ILE A 205 -0.88 -2.88 11.76
CA ILE A 205 -0.01 -4.05 11.56
C ILE A 205 1.43 -3.64 11.78
N SER A 206 2.16 -4.43 12.59
CA SER A 206 3.62 -4.31 12.68
C SER A 206 4.31 -5.38 11.83
N ALA A 207 5.46 -5.06 11.28
CA ALA A 207 6.24 -5.99 10.45
C ALA A 207 7.74 -5.65 10.45
N PRO A 208 8.61 -6.54 9.93
CA PRO A 208 10.03 -6.24 9.75
C PRO A 208 10.32 -5.12 8.74
N SER A 209 9.35 -4.78 7.89
CA SER A 209 9.42 -3.70 6.88
C SER A 209 8.13 -2.90 6.83
N ALA A 210 8.25 -1.58 6.64
CA ALA A 210 7.12 -0.67 6.59
C ALA A 210 6.28 -0.92 5.34
N ALA A 211 6.90 -1.22 4.19
CA ALA A 211 6.18 -1.60 2.97
C ALA A 211 5.27 -2.81 3.19
N LEU A 212 5.75 -3.81 3.94
CA LEU A 212 4.98 -5.01 4.22
C LEU A 212 3.85 -4.72 5.21
N ALA A 213 4.11 -3.92 6.24
CA ALA A 213 3.08 -3.50 7.19
C ALA A 213 1.94 -2.75 6.47
N ASP A 214 2.29 -1.79 5.61
CA ASP A 214 1.38 -0.93 4.83
C ASP A 214 0.49 -1.76 3.87
N ALA A 215 1.12 -2.65 3.11
CA ALA A 215 0.39 -3.54 2.20
C ALA A 215 -0.55 -4.49 2.95
N LEU A 216 -0.09 -5.07 4.06
CA LEU A 216 -0.93 -5.95 4.88
C LEU A 216 -2.08 -5.20 5.56
N SER A 217 -1.87 -3.96 6.04
CA SER A 217 -2.92 -3.21 6.73
C SER A 217 -4.00 -2.78 5.73
N THR A 218 -3.60 -2.38 4.52
CA THR A 218 -4.51 -2.12 3.40
C THR A 218 -5.30 -3.37 3.03
N ALA A 219 -4.65 -4.53 2.89
CA ALA A 219 -5.31 -5.81 2.60
C ALA A 219 -6.35 -6.17 3.68
N ALA A 220 -5.96 -6.05 4.95
CA ALA A 220 -6.78 -6.40 6.10
C ALA A 220 -8.04 -5.53 6.23
N CYS A 221 -8.01 -4.27 5.78
CA CYS A 221 -9.19 -3.40 5.72
C CYS A 221 -10.35 -3.96 4.86
N MET A 222 -10.07 -4.90 3.96
CA MET A 222 -11.08 -5.55 3.09
C MET A 222 -11.50 -6.93 3.61
N ILE A 223 -10.87 -7.44 4.67
CA ILE A 223 -11.18 -8.75 5.24
C ILE A 223 -12.07 -8.53 6.47
N PRO A 224 -13.35 -8.95 6.46
CA PRO A 224 -14.26 -8.70 7.59
C PRO A 224 -13.98 -9.61 8.79
N ASP A 225 -13.31 -10.74 8.58
CA ASP A 225 -13.03 -11.72 9.62
C ASP A 225 -11.62 -11.56 10.21
N ARG A 226 -11.52 -11.43 11.53
CA ARG A 226 -10.24 -11.20 12.22
C ARG A 226 -9.32 -12.41 12.17
N GLU A 227 -9.85 -13.63 12.13
CA GLU A 227 -9.04 -14.84 12.02
C GLU A 227 -8.44 -14.96 10.61
N GLU A 228 -9.18 -14.60 9.58
CA GLU A 228 -8.69 -14.51 8.19
C GLU A 228 -7.58 -13.46 8.07
N ILE A 229 -7.70 -12.29 8.72
CA ILE A 229 -6.61 -11.30 8.80
C ILE A 229 -5.38 -11.92 9.46
N ALA A 230 -5.54 -12.56 10.63
CA ALA A 230 -4.42 -13.15 11.35
C ALA A 230 -3.74 -14.27 10.52
N ALA A 231 -4.51 -15.08 9.80
CA ALA A 231 -4.01 -16.12 8.91
C ALA A 231 -3.23 -15.55 7.71
N MET A 232 -3.72 -14.47 7.10
CA MET A 232 -2.99 -13.74 6.05
C MET A 232 -1.66 -13.20 6.59
N VAL A 233 -1.68 -12.49 7.72
CA VAL A 233 -0.50 -11.87 8.32
C VAL A 233 0.53 -12.91 8.76
N ALA A 234 0.09 -14.06 9.28
CA ALA A 234 0.98 -15.15 9.71
C ALA A 234 1.80 -15.79 8.58
N GLN A 235 1.43 -15.58 7.31
CA GLN A 235 2.23 -16.02 6.16
C GLN A 235 3.54 -15.24 6.03
N PHE A 236 3.66 -14.09 6.70
CA PHE A 236 4.85 -13.24 6.67
C PHE A 236 5.58 -13.26 8.01
N PRO A 237 6.75 -13.91 8.09
CA PRO A 237 7.50 -14.03 9.34
C PRO A 237 7.78 -12.68 9.99
N GLY A 238 7.37 -12.55 11.26
CA GLY A 238 7.59 -11.34 12.06
C GLY A 238 6.55 -10.24 11.91
N ALA A 239 5.56 -10.40 11.01
CA ALA A 239 4.39 -9.54 10.93
C ALA A 239 3.33 -9.90 11.98
N ARG A 240 2.58 -8.90 12.47
CA ARG A 240 1.59 -9.03 13.56
C ARG A 240 0.43 -8.07 13.38
N VAL A 241 -0.78 -8.52 13.71
CA VAL A 241 -1.94 -7.65 13.87
C VAL A 241 -1.87 -7.01 15.26
N GLU A 242 -1.68 -5.71 15.31
CA GLU A 242 -1.58 -4.95 16.56
C GLU A 242 -2.95 -4.38 16.97
N ALA A 243 -3.76 -3.97 15.98
CA ALA A 243 -5.14 -3.54 16.19
C ALA A 243 -6.03 -3.88 14.98
N ALA A 244 -7.31 -4.14 15.25
CA ALA A 244 -8.36 -4.21 14.24
C ALA A 244 -9.68 -3.81 14.93
N VAL A 245 -10.03 -2.53 14.86
CA VAL A 245 -11.11 -1.90 15.64
C VAL A 245 -12.12 -1.20 14.76
#